data_AF-A0A7Z0PS59-F1
#
_entry.id   AF-A0A7Z0PS59-F1
#
_cell.length_a   1.000
_cell.length_b   1.000
_cell.length_c   1.000
_cell.angle_alpha   90.00
_cell.angle_beta   90.00
_cell.angle_gamma   90.00
#
_symmetry.space_group_name_H-M   'P 1'
#
loop_
_entity.id
_entity.type
_entity.pdbx_description
1 polymer ?
#
loop_
_entity_poly.entity_id
_entity_poly.type
_entity_poly.pdbx_seq_one_letter_code
_entity_poly.pdbx_strand_id
1 'polypeptide(L)'
;MSRSRRRTRQPAAERPEQHYLVEPRALAGGGDLRHVFEFLAADGWPLTRRPNGLTVAWSPDGSVRIGYDPHGSPAGWTISGKAARKGEEPWVVTFGQATPVEIVAAFTDALTLPRTAHAPNVWAPLERAGWKVGPENDWYTARSPDRTAWLQYHQGPHGALWWAAARSEEGFGWMATLTPSTPMHLVQAFAAGLSDPRPVMRPRGSLPPIRDLQTTSVSVLPSQLSAAHEARVHSARAAAWARATGSGPPGTTPATRPAARHTAIRR
;
A
#
# COMPACT_ATOMS: atom_id res chain seq x y z
N MET A 1 17.99 57.75 4.19
CA MET A 1 17.41 56.53 3.59
C MET A 1 18.21 55.32 4.08
N SER A 2 17.75 54.66 5.15
CA SER A 2 18.47 53.52 5.75
C SER A 2 17.93 52.21 5.17
N ARG A 3 18.76 51.49 4.42
CA ARG A 3 18.41 50.19 3.83
C ARG A 3 18.37 49.13 4.94
N SER A 4 17.17 48.77 5.38
CA SER A 4 16.92 47.61 6.22
C SER A 4 17.35 46.35 5.46
N ARG A 5 18.48 45.75 5.87
CA ARG A 5 18.89 44.41 5.43
C ARG A 5 17.89 43.42 6.02
N ARG A 6 16.96 42.92 5.19
CA ARG A 6 16.19 41.71 5.50
C ARG A 6 17.17 40.59 5.76
N ARG A 7 17.34 40.23 7.03
CA ARG A 7 18.00 39.00 7.47
C ARG A 7 17.14 37.85 6.94
N THR A 8 17.58 37.22 5.86
CA THR A 8 17.07 35.92 5.45
C THR A 8 17.36 34.97 6.60
N ARG A 9 16.33 34.53 7.32
CA ARG A 9 16.44 33.55 8.40
C ARG A 9 16.91 32.25 7.75
N GLN A 10 18.19 31.95 7.91
CA GLN A 10 18.79 30.69 7.49
C GLN A 10 17.99 29.57 8.20
N PRO A 11 17.43 28.58 7.48
CA PRO A 11 16.82 27.44 8.15
C PRO A 11 17.89 26.81 9.04
N ALA A 12 17.52 26.51 10.29
CA ALA A 12 18.42 25.84 11.22
C ALA A 12 18.92 24.55 10.55
N ALA A 13 20.23 24.28 10.64
CA ALA A 13 20.80 23.05 10.07
C ALA A 13 20.04 21.85 10.66
N GLU A 14 19.44 21.05 9.78
CA GLU A 14 18.72 19.84 10.16
C GLU A 14 19.68 18.88 10.87
N ARG A 15 19.20 18.22 11.92
CA ARG A 15 19.97 17.22 12.65
C ARG A 15 19.58 15.83 12.16
N PRO A 16 20.54 14.98 11.74
CA PRO A 16 20.25 13.59 11.40
C PRO A 16 19.63 12.85 12.59
N GLU A 17 18.63 12.04 12.31
CA GLU A 17 17.95 11.20 13.29
C GLU A 17 18.30 9.73 13.07
N GLN A 18 18.45 8.98 14.17
CA GLN A 18 18.77 7.56 14.12
C GLN A 18 17.56 6.75 13.68
N HIS A 19 17.74 5.99 12.61
CA HIS A 19 16.77 5.03 12.06
C HIS A 19 17.43 3.65 11.91
N TYR A 20 16.61 2.65 11.65
CA TYR A 20 17.02 1.29 11.35
C TYR A 20 16.41 0.85 10.03
N LEU A 21 17.21 0.26 9.16
CA LEU A 21 16.74 -0.60 8.08
C LEU A 21 16.54 -2.00 8.66
N VAL A 22 15.33 -2.53 8.54
CA VAL A 22 14.90 -3.77 9.19
C VAL A 22 14.66 -4.88 8.17
N GLU A 23 15.24 -6.05 8.45
CA GLU A 23 15.10 -7.28 7.67
C GLU A 23 14.86 -8.49 8.61
N PRO A 24 14.01 -9.47 8.23
CA PRO A 24 13.09 -9.42 7.10
C PRO A 24 11.96 -8.41 7.31
N ARG A 25 11.48 -7.80 6.23
CA ARG A 25 10.37 -6.82 6.27
C ARG A 25 9.16 -7.34 7.05
N ALA A 26 8.84 -8.62 6.90
CA ALA A 26 7.68 -9.24 7.53
C ALA A 26 7.70 -9.14 9.07
N LEU A 27 8.87 -8.95 9.69
CA LEU A 27 9.02 -8.81 11.15
C LEU A 27 9.23 -7.36 11.61
N ALA A 28 9.11 -6.37 10.73
CA ALA A 28 9.42 -4.98 11.06
C ALA A 28 8.34 -4.23 11.87
N GLY A 29 7.25 -4.90 12.23
CA GLY A 29 6.12 -4.30 12.93
C GLY A 29 5.30 -3.33 12.07
N GLY A 30 4.20 -2.83 12.66
CA GLY A 30 3.14 -2.12 11.96
C GLY A 30 3.58 -0.87 11.19
N GLY A 31 4.52 -0.08 11.71
CA GLY A 31 4.99 1.13 11.04
C GLY A 31 3.97 2.29 11.04
N ASP A 32 4.15 3.27 10.15
CA ASP A 32 3.35 4.49 10.12
C ASP A 32 2.13 4.37 9.18
N LEU A 33 0.93 4.49 9.75
CA LEU A 33 -0.34 4.42 9.03
C LEU A 33 -0.48 5.44 7.89
N ARG A 34 0.26 6.56 7.94
CA ARG A 34 0.29 7.56 6.86
C ARG A 34 0.75 6.96 5.54
N HIS A 35 1.59 5.92 5.58
CA HIS A 35 2.06 5.21 4.38
C HIS A 35 0.91 4.64 3.53
N VAL A 36 -0.20 4.24 4.17
CA VAL A 36 -1.42 3.75 3.53
C VAL A 36 -2.44 4.88 3.36
N PHE A 37 -2.83 5.55 4.45
CA PHE A 37 -3.98 6.45 4.41
C PHE A 37 -3.73 7.78 3.69
N GLU A 38 -2.52 8.33 3.74
CA GLU A 38 -2.23 9.55 2.97
C GLU A 38 -2.05 9.26 1.49
N PHE A 39 -1.56 8.06 1.13
CA PHE A 39 -1.57 7.58 -0.25
C PHE A 39 -3.01 7.49 -0.78
N LEU A 40 -3.91 6.85 -0.03
CA LEU A 40 -5.33 6.72 -0.44
C LEU A 40 -6.03 8.09 -0.52
N ALA A 41 -5.81 8.98 0.46
CA ALA A 41 -6.37 10.33 0.41
C ALA A 41 -5.86 11.11 -0.81
N ALA A 42 -4.58 10.95 -1.15
CA ALA A 42 -3.98 11.53 -2.35
C ALA A 42 -4.51 10.91 -3.65
N ASP A 43 -4.94 9.65 -3.61
CA ASP A 43 -5.64 8.97 -4.70
C ASP A 43 -7.14 9.35 -4.81
N GLY A 44 -7.64 10.20 -3.89
CA GLY A 44 -9.02 10.70 -3.90
C GLY A 44 -10.00 9.93 -3.02
N TRP A 45 -9.52 9.03 -2.15
CA TRP A 45 -10.37 8.28 -1.23
C TRP A 45 -10.77 9.16 -0.03
N PRO A 46 -12.09 9.33 0.25
CA PRO A 46 -12.53 10.00 1.46
C PRO A 46 -12.00 9.29 2.71
N LEU A 47 -11.42 10.06 3.64
CA LEU A 47 -10.76 9.57 4.85
C LEU A 47 -11.37 10.22 6.10
N THR A 48 -11.71 9.41 7.10
CA THR A 48 -12.08 9.86 8.44
C THR A 48 -11.08 9.32 9.46
N ARG A 49 -10.50 10.19 10.28
CA ARG A 49 -9.69 9.81 11.44
C ARG A 49 -10.36 10.29 12.73
N ARG A 50 -10.58 9.38 13.67
CA ARG A 50 -11.16 9.67 14.98
C ARG A 50 -10.07 9.86 16.05
N PRO A 51 -10.35 10.60 17.14
CA PRO A 51 -9.39 10.79 18.23
C PRO A 51 -8.94 9.49 18.92
N ASN A 52 -9.77 8.45 18.89
CA ASN A 52 -9.44 7.13 19.45
C ASN A 52 -8.52 6.28 18.55
N GLY A 53 -7.92 6.86 17.50
CA GLY A 53 -7.03 6.17 16.58
C GLY A 53 -7.72 5.41 15.44
N LEU A 54 -9.06 5.22 15.50
CA LEU A 54 -9.81 4.60 14.41
C LEU A 54 -9.68 5.47 13.15
N THR A 55 -9.14 4.87 12.09
CA THR A 55 -8.98 5.52 10.79
C THR A 55 -9.72 4.69 9.72
N VAL A 56 -10.57 5.34 8.93
CA VAL A 56 -11.39 4.68 7.91
C VAL A 56 -11.32 5.46 6.59
N ALA A 57 -11.07 4.75 5.50
CA ALA A 57 -11.14 5.26 4.14
C ALA A 57 -12.18 4.47 3.32
N TRP A 58 -12.78 5.15 2.34
CA TRP A 58 -13.71 4.54 1.39
C TRP A 58 -13.24 4.78 -0.03
N SER A 59 -13.48 3.82 -0.92
CA SER A 59 -13.28 4.06 -2.34
C SER A 59 -14.26 5.15 -2.82
N PRO A 60 -13.91 5.92 -3.87
CA PRO A 60 -14.79 6.97 -4.39
C PRO A 60 -16.20 6.50 -4.79
N ASP A 61 -16.34 5.25 -5.22
CA ASP A 61 -17.60 4.61 -5.58
C ASP A 61 -18.31 3.91 -4.39
N GLY A 62 -17.72 3.97 -3.18
CA GLY A 62 -18.24 3.33 -1.97
C GLY A 62 -18.32 1.80 -2.06
N SER A 63 -17.60 1.16 -2.97
CA SER A 63 -17.55 -0.29 -3.12
C SER A 63 -16.57 -0.97 -2.16
N VAL A 64 -15.56 -0.25 -1.69
CA VAL A 64 -14.51 -0.74 -0.79
C VAL A 64 -14.39 0.15 0.44
N ARG A 65 -14.18 -0.47 1.60
CA ARG A 65 -13.90 0.19 2.87
C ARG A 65 -12.60 -0.36 3.45
N ILE A 66 -11.70 0.53 3.85
CA ILE A 66 -10.46 0.22 4.56
C ILE A 66 -10.55 0.82 5.95
N GLY A 67 -10.44 0.01 6.99
CA GLY A 67 -10.42 0.48 8.38
C GLY A 67 -9.19 -0.02 9.13
N TYR A 68 -8.66 0.83 10.00
CA TYR A 68 -7.69 0.45 11.02
C TYR A 68 -8.22 0.84 12.39
N ASP A 69 -8.38 -0.14 13.28
CA ASP A 69 -8.82 0.03 14.66
C ASP A 69 -7.76 -0.54 15.62
N PRO A 70 -6.99 0.31 16.34
CA PRO A 70 -5.98 -0.16 17.29
C PRO A 70 -6.59 -0.78 18.56
N HIS A 71 -7.89 -0.60 18.81
CA HIS A 71 -8.59 -1.07 20.00
C HIS A 71 -9.69 -2.08 19.67
N GLY A 72 -9.81 -2.49 18.41
CA GLY A 72 -10.77 -3.49 17.96
C GLY A 72 -10.47 -4.90 18.47
N SER A 73 -11.40 -5.82 18.23
CA SER A 73 -11.21 -7.25 18.49
C SER A 73 -11.51 -8.05 17.21
N PRO A 74 -10.49 -8.52 16.46
CA PRO A 74 -9.07 -8.31 16.69
C PRO A 74 -8.62 -6.88 16.33
N ALA A 75 -7.58 -6.37 17.01
CA ALA A 75 -6.99 -5.08 16.71
C ALA A 75 -6.19 -5.12 15.39
N GLY A 76 -6.28 -4.05 14.60
CA GLY A 76 -5.57 -3.92 13.34
C GLY A 76 -6.47 -3.50 12.20
N TRP A 77 -6.27 -4.11 11.04
CA TRP A 77 -6.87 -3.73 9.78
C TRP A 77 -8.08 -4.61 9.45
N THR A 78 -9.12 -3.98 8.91
CA THR A 78 -10.22 -4.67 8.24
C THR A 78 -10.50 -3.96 6.92
N ILE A 79 -10.33 -4.68 5.82
CA ILE A 79 -10.62 -4.21 4.47
C ILE A 79 -11.75 -5.07 3.91
N SER A 80 -12.80 -4.43 3.40
CA SER A 80 -13.91 -5.14 2.80
C SER A 80 -14.34 -4.51 1.50
N GLY A 81 -14.86 -5.32 0.59
CA GLY A 81 -15.42 -4.83 -0.66
C GLY A 81 -16.66 -5.60 -1.07
N LYS A 82 -17.49 -4.92 -1.85
CA LYS A 82 -18.67 -5.52 -2.49
C LYS A 82 -18.22 -6.60 -3.46
N ALA A 83 -19.11 -7.57 -3.65
CA ALA A 83 -18.96 -8.61 -4.66
C ALA A 83 -18.80 -8.00 -6.06
N ALA A 84 -17.95 -8.60 -6.89
CA ALA A 84 -17.69 -8.09 -8.23
C ALA A 84 -18.87 -8.37 -9.18
N ARG A 85 -19.60 -9.48 -8.96
CA ARG A 85 -20.82 -9.83 -9.69
C ARG A 85 -22.00 -10.02 -8.76
N LYS A 86 -23.21 -9.84 -9.30
CA LYS A 86 -24.45 -10.11 -8.58
C LYS A 86 -24.53 -11.61 -8.25
N GLY A 87 -24.67 -11.94 -6.96
CA GLY A 87 -24.74 -13.32 -6.48
C GLY A 87 -23.41 -13.88 -5.96
N GLU A 88 -22.30 -13.16 -6.12
CA GLU A 88 -21.05 -13.47 -5.42
C GLU A 88 -21.09 -12.92 -3.98
N GLU A 89 -20.32 -13.53 -3.08
CA GLU A 89 -20.19 -13.05 -1.71
C GLU A 89 -19.29 -11.81 -1.64
N PRO A 90 -19.56 -10.86 -0.73
CA PRO A 90 -18.60 -9.81 -0.43
C PRO A 90 -17.29 -10.44 0.07
N TRP A 91 -16.20 -9.68 -0.05
CA TRP A 91 -14.91 -10.13 0.44
C TRP A 91 -14.46 -9.30 1.63
N VAL A 92 -13.73 -9.94 2.53
CA VAL A 92 -13.17 -9.33 3.73
C VAL A 92 -11.74 -9.84 3.90
N VAL A 93 -10.88 -8.91 4.26
CA VAL A 93 -9.49 -9.15 4.61
C VAL A 93 -9.22 -8.53 5.96
N THR A 94 -8.56 -9.28 6.84
CA THR A 94 -8.05 -8.76 8.11
C THR A 94 -6.53 -8.87 8.14
N PHE A 95 -5.88 -7.85 8.70
CA PHE A 95 -4.46 -7.88 9.01
C PHE A 95 -4.28 -7.49 10.47
N GLY A 96 -3.48 -8.24 11.23
CA GLY A 96 -3.17 -7.88 12.61
C GLY A 96 -2.43 -6.54 12.70
N GLN A 97 -2.51 -5.89 13.87
CA GLN A 97 -1.90 -4.58 14.10
C GLN A 97 -0.39 -4.51 13.79
N ALA A 98 0.33 -5.59 14.03
CA ALA A 98 1.77 -5.67 13.79
C ALA A 98 2.14 -5.94 12.32
N THR A 99 1.17 -6.09 11.42
CA THR A 99 1.42 -6.28 9.99
C THR A 99 2.09 -5.02 9.42
N PRO A 100 3.30 -5.11 8.84
CA PRO A 100 3.98 -3.97 8.24
C PRO A 100 3.10 -3.22 7.24
N VAL A 101 3.01 -1.89 7.40
CA VAL A 101 2.25 -1.02 6.49
C VAL A 101 2.67 -1.13 5.04
N GLU A 102 3.91 -1.54 4.74
CA GLU A 102 4.39 -1.77 3.37
C GLU A 102 3.73 -3.00 2.74
N ILE A 103 3.41 -4.03 3.53
CA ILE A 103 2.69 -5.23 3.07
C ILE A 103 1.21 -4.91 2.88
N VAL A 104 0.62 -4.17 3.82
CA VAL A 104 -0.77 -3.67 3.70
C VAL A 104 -0.89 -2.75 2.48
N ALA A 105 0.10 -1.87 2.26
CA ALA A 105 0.17 -0.97 1.12
C ALA A 105 0.19 -1.72 -0.21
N ALA A 106 0.93 -2.82 -0.33
CA ALA A 106 0.91 -3.60 -1.56
C ALA A 106 -0.51 -4.08 -1.94
N PHE A 107 -1.32 -4.47 -0.94
CA PHE A 107 -2.74 -4.80 -1.16
C PHE A 107 -3.57 -3.54 -1.48
N THR A 108 -3.43 -2.46 -0.71
CA THR A 108 -4.28 -1.27 -0.88
C THR A 108 -3.96 -0.46 -2.13
N ASP A 109 -2.69 -0.38 -2.52
CA ASP A 109 -2.27 0.31 -3.74
C ASP A 109 -2.86 -0.39 -4.97
N ALA A 110 -2.96 -1.73 -4.95
CA ALA A 110 -3.59 -2.51 -6.01
C ALA A 110 -5.09 -2.22 -6.18
N LEU A 111 -5.79 -1.72 -5.15
CA LEU A 111 -7.18 -1.26 -5.27
C LEU A 111 -7.32 0.02 -6.11
N THR A 112 -6.24 0.79 -6.26
CA THR A 112 -6.23 2.05 -7.03
C THR A 112 -5.90 1.82 -8.51
N LEU A 113 -5.37 0.64 -8.84
CA LEU A 113 -4.95 0.29 -10.19
C LEU A 113 -6.12 -0.24 -11.03
N PRO A 114 -6.12 0.03 -12.35
CA PRO A 114 -7.09 -0.60 -13.25
C PRO A 114 -6.88 -2.12 -13.26
N ARG A 115 -7.98 -2.87 -13.38
CA ARG A 115 -7.91 -4.33 -13.49
C ARG A 115 -7.20 -4.72 -14.79
N THR A 116 -6.20 -5.56 -14.68
CA THR A 116 -5.52 -6.16 -15.82
C THR A 116 -6.31 -7.36 -16.36
N ALA A 117 -6.28 -7.59 -17.66
CA ALA A 117 -6.92 -8.76 -18.29
C ALA A 117 -6.17 -10.08 -18.05
N HIS A 118 -4.93 -10.02 -17.54
CA HIS A 118 -4.13 -11.21 -17.26
C HIS A 118 -4.64 -11.95 -16.02
N ALA A 119 -4.69 -13.28 -16.09
CA ALA A 119 -5.06 -14.12 -14.95
C ALA A 119 -4.00 -13.97 -13.84
N PRO A 120 -4.39 -13.55 -12.62
CA PRO A 120 -3.44 -13.40 -11.52
C PRO A 120 -2.83 -14.74 -11.11
N ASN A 121 -1.52 -14.77 -10.86
CA ASN A 121 -0.82 -15.88 -10.22
C ASN A 121 -0.29 -15.43 -8.86
N VAL A 122 -0.97 -15.86 -7.80
CA VAL A 122 -0.65 -15.50 -6.41
C VAL A 122 0.72 -16.02 -5.96
N TRP A 123 1.14 -17.18 -6.48
CA TRP A 123 2.37 -17.86 -6.05
C TRP A 123 3.61 -17.30 -6.75
N ALA A 124 3.46 -16.77 -7.97
CA ALA A 124 4.59 -16.29 -8.78
C ALA A 124 5.50 -15.25 -8.10
N PRO A 125 5.01 -14.24 -7.33
CA PRO A 125 5.89 -13.35 -6.57
C PRO A 125 6.73 -14.06 -5.51
N LEU A 126 6.14 -15.04 -4.82
CA LEU A 126 6.78 -15.80 -3.75
C LEU A 126 7.89 -16.70 -4.32
N GLU A 127 7.59 -17.42 -5.40
CA GLU A 127 8.56 -18.27 -6.12
C GLU A 127 9.75 -17.45 -6.63
N ARG A 128 9.49 -16.29 -7.25
CA ARG A 128 10.54 -15.37 -7.71
C ARG A 128 11.42 -14.85 -6.57
N ALA A 129 10.87 -14.71 -5.36
CA ALA A 129 11.62 -14.35 -4.17
C ALA A 129 12.29 -15.56 -3.49
N GLY A 130 12.29 -16.74 -4.12
CA GLY A 130 12.93 -17.95 -3.62
C GLY A 130 12.16 -18.67 -2.51
N TRP A 131 10.87 -18.36 -2.31
CA TRP A 131 10.04 -19.05 -1.35
C TRP A 131 9.79 -20.49 -1.80
N LYS A 132 9.72 -21.41 -0.83
CA LYS A 132 9.36 -22.80 -1.11
C LYS A 132 7.84 -22.89 -1.16
N VAL A 133 7.30 -23.23 -2.33
CA VAL A 133 5.86 -23.38 -2.57
C VAL A 133 5.53 -24.84 -2.81
N GLY A 134 4.49 -25.35 -2.16
CA GLY A 134 4.01 -26.71 -2.39
C GLY A 134 2.91 -27.13 -1.43
N PRO A 135 2.34 -28.33 -1.61
CA PRO A 135 1.40 -28.90 -0.68
C PRO A 135 2.09 -29.23 0.66
N GLU A 136 1.44 -28.88 1.76
CA GLU A 136 1.85 -29.17 3.13
C GLU A 136 0.61 -29.51 3.96
N ASN A 137 0.41 -30.80 4.26
CA ASN A 137 -0.85 -31.33 4.79
C ASN A 137 -2.04 -30.94 3.89
N ASP A 138 -3.15 -30.47 4.47
CA ASP A 138 -4.35 -30.00 3.74
C ASP A 138 -4.21 -28.58 3.17
N TRP A 139 -3.03 -27.96 3.27
CA TRP A 139 -2.77 -26.58 2.84
C TRP A 139 -1.82 -26.56 1.65
N TYR A 140 -2.06 -25.66 0.70
CA TYR A 140 -1.05 -25.26 -0.26
C TYR A 140 -0.28 -24.07 0.31
N THR A 141 1.00 -24.28 0.61
CA THR A 141 1.81 -23.38 1.44
C THR A 141 3.00 -22.83 0.67
N ALA A 142 3.25 -21.53 0.83
CA ALA A 142 4.50 -20.87 0.50
C ALA A 142 5.20 -20.44 1.79
N ARG A 143 6.48 -20.83 1.98
CA ARG A 143 7.30 -20.43 3.14
C ARG A 143 8.51 -19.61 2.70
N SER A 144 8.81 -18.56 3.46
CA SER A 144 10.00 -17.73 3.22
C SER A 144 11.29 -18.53 3.42
N PRO A 145 12.40 -18.13 2.74
CA PRO A 145 13.70 -18.79 2.91
C PRO A 145 14.21 -18.82 4.35
N ASP A 146 13.95 -17.75 5.10
CA ASP A 146 14.30 -17.61 6.52
C ASP A 146 13.30 -18.29 7.47
N ARG A 147 12.21 -18.87 6.94
CA ARG A 147 11.12 -19.53 7.67
C ARG A 147 10.35 -18.65 8.66
N THR A 148 10.48 -17.32 8.55
CA THR A 148 9.80 -16.36 9.42
C THR A 148 8.39 -16.00 8.94
N ALA A 149 8.07 -16.23 7.67
CA ALA A 149 6.79 -15.87 7.07
C ALA A 149 6.23 -16.98 6.17
N TRP A 150 4.90 -17.02 6.06
CA TRP A 150 4.21 -17.94 5.18
C TRP A 150 2.92 -17.34 4.62
N LEU A 151 2.52 -17.83 3.45
CA LEU A 151 1.19 -17.68 2.87
C LEU A 151 0.65 -19.06 2.58
N GLN A 152 -0.60 -19.29 2.96
CA GLN A 152 -1.27 -20.57 2.83
C GLN A 152 -2.65 -20.40 2.22
N TYR A 153 -3.03 -21.37 1.41
CA TYR A 153 -4.38 -21.54 0.90
C TYR A 153 -4.88 -22.91 1.34
N HIS A 154 -6.04 -22.94 1.96
CA HIS A 154 -6.74 -24.18 2.28
C HIS A 154 -8.10 -24.18 1.65
N GLN A 155 -8.49 -25.36 1.17
CA GLN A 155 -9.82 -25.64 0.69
C GLN A 155 -10.28 -26.94 1.36
N GLY A 156 -11.24 -26.83 2.26
CA GLY A 156 -11.77 -27.97 3.01
C GLY A 156 -13.30 -27.96 3.11
N PRO A 157 -13.88 -28.89 3.88
CA PRO A 157 -15.33 -29.04 4.01
C PRO A 157 -16.05 -27.79 4.52
N HIS A 158 -15.34 -26.95 5.29
CA HIS A 158 -15.86 -25.71 5.87
C HIS A 158 -15.59 -24.47 5.01
N GLY A 159 -15.14 -24.66 3.77
CA GLY A 159 -14.85 -23.59 2.83
C GLY A 159 -13.36 -23.41 2.55
N ALA A 160 -13.07 -22.40 1.74
CA ALA A 160 -11.70 -22.01 1.40
C ALA A 160 -11.28 -20.76 2.16
N LEU A 161 -9.99 -20.60 2.44
CA LEU A 161 -9.45 -19.41 3.10
C LEU A 161 -7.99 -19.22 2.70
N TRP A 162 -7.59 -17.95 2.53
CA TRP A 162 -6.19 -17.58 2.51
C TRP A 162 -5.76 -17.13 3.91
N TRP A 163 -4.64 -17.68 4.37
CA TRP A 163 -4.05 -17.33 5.65
C TRP A 163 -2.58 -17.00 5.46
N ALA A 164 -2.16 -15.85 5.94
CA ALA A 164 -0.76 -15.49 6.01
C ALA A 164 -0.37 -15.12 7.44
N ALA A 165 0.89 -15.31 7.77
CA ALA A 165 1.44 -14.83 9.01
C ALA A 165 2.96 -14.71 8.90
N ALA A 166 3.51 -13.93 9.83
CA ALA A 166 4.93 -13.94 10.11
C ALA A 166 5.13 -14.04 11.62
N ARG A 167 6.14 -14.78 12.05
CA ARG A 167 6.53 -14.88 13.46
C ARG A 167 8.04 -15.03 13.59
N SER A 168 8.59 -14.50 14.66
CA SER A 168 9.94 -14.81 15.13
C SER A 168 9.95 -16.08 16.00
N GLU A 169 11.14 -16.56 16.38
CA GLU A 169 11.28 -17.69 17.31
C GLU A 169 10.65 -17.40 18.68
N GLU A 170 10.63 -16.14 19.10
CA GLU A 170 10.01 -15.70 20.35
C GLU A 170 8.48 -15.53 20.25
N GLY A 171 7.89 -15.83 19.09
CA GLY A 171 6.44 -15.82 18.88
C GLY A 171 5.84 -14.44 18.57
N PHE A 172 6.66 -13.38 18.46
CA PHE A 172 6.20 -12.07 18.03
C PHE A 172 5.93 -12.06 16.52
N GLY A 173 4.79 -11.52 16.12
CA GLY A 173 4.36 -11.63 14.74
C GLY A 173 3.04 -10.96 14.42
N TRP A 174 2.47 -11.35 13.28
CA TRP A 174 1.13 -10.94 12.85
C TRP A 174 0.48 -12.06 12.05
N MET A 175 -0.83 -11.97 11.92
CA MET A 175 -1.66 -12.88 11.14
C MET A 175 -2.56 -12.07 10.22
N ALA A 176 -2.91 -12.66 9.09
CA ALA A 176 -3.83 -12.10 8.12
C ALA A 176 -4.75 -13.18 7.55
N THR A 177 -6.02 -12.85 7.38
CA THR A 177 -6.99 -13.76 6.75
C THR A 177 -7.66 -13.05 5.59
N LEU A 178 -7.82 -13.74 4.46
CA LEU A 178 -8.51 -13.23 3.29
C LEU A 178 -9.58 -14.25 2.89
N THR A 179 -10.83 -13.79 2.78
CA THR A 179 -11.94 -14.64 2.33
C THR A 179 -11.66 -15.19 0.94
N PRO A 180 -12.22 -16.35 0.57
CA PRO A 180 -11.98 -16.96 -0.74
C PRO A 180 -12.58 -16.13 -1.89
N SER A 181 -13.57 -15.27 -1.60
CA SER A 181 -14.12 -14.28 -2.52
C SER A 181 -13.18 -13.09 -2.80
N THR A 182 -12.04 -12.98 -2.11
CA THR A 182 -11.09 -11.88 -2.32
C THR A 182 -10.55 -11.91 -3.75
N PRO A 183 -10.59 -10.81 -4.52
CA PRO A 183 -10.08 -10.79 -5.89
C PRO A 183 -8.60 -11.22 -5.96
N MET A 184 -8.30 -12.21 -6.82
CA MET A 184 -6.97 -12.83 -6.89
C MET A 184 -5.82 -11.85 -7.20
N HIS A 185 -6.08 -10.76 -7.93
CA HIS A 185 -5.05 -9.74 -8.18
C HIS A 185 -4.64 -9.01 -6.89
N LEU A 186 -5.55 -8.84 -5.93
CA LEU A 186 -5.23 -8.27 -4.62
C LEU A 186 -4.44 -9.26 -3.76
N VAL A 187 -4.79 -10.55 -3.82
CA VAL A 187 -4.04 -11.61 -3.14
C VAL A 187 -2.61 -11.70 -3.72
N GLN A 188 -2.46 -11.61 -5.05
CA GLN A 188 -1.15 -11.55 -5.69
C GLN A 188 -0.36 -10.29 -5.29
N ALA A 189 -1.00 -9.13 -5.21
CA ALA A 189 -0.34 -7.90 -4.79
C ALA A 189 0.13 -8.00 -3.33
N PHE A 190 -0.70 -8.58 -2.45
CA PHE A 190 -0.30 -8.92 -1.08
C PHE A 190 0.90 -9.88 -1.05
N ALA A 191 0.87 -10.96 -1.84
CA ALA A 191 1.97 -11.91 -1.95
C ALA A 191 3.27 -11.23 -2.42
N ALA A 192 3.19 -10.28 -3.35
CA ALA A 192 4.32 -9.48 -3.80
C ALA A 192 4.86 -8.56 -2.70
N GLY A 193 4.00 -7.92 -1.90
CA GLY A 193 4.40 -7.10 -0.76
C GLY A 193 5.05 -7.92 0.36
N LEU A 194 4.50 -9.10 0.63
CA LEU A 194 4.98 -10.04 1.64
C LEU A 194 6.36 -10.62 1.30
N SER A 195 6.62 -10.87 0.01
CA SER A 195 7.87 -11.47 -0.49
C SER A 195 8.94 -10.46 -0.90
N ASP A 196 8.67 -9.17 -0.82
CA ASP A 196 9.62 -8.13 -1.18
C ASP A 196 10.79 -8.07 -0.19
N PRO A 197 12.03 -8.34 -0.65
CA PRO A 197 13.18 -8.46 0.24
C PRO A 197 13.72 -7.10 0.71
N ARG A 198 13.25 -5.98 0.15
CA ARG A 198 13.84 -4.68 0.46
C ARG A 198 13.59 -4.32 1.93
N PRO A 199 14.64 -3.89 2.66
CA PRO A 199 14.52 -3.50 4.05
C PRO A 199 13.54 -2.34 4.21
N VAL A 200 12.92 -2.26 5.37
CA VAL A 200 12.01 -1.14 5.69
C VAL A 200 12.59 -0.28 6.80
N MET A 201 12.39 1.02 6.66
CA MET A 201 12.92 1.99 7.61
C MET A 201 12.00 2.09 8.82
N ARG A 202 12.59 2.09 10.01
CA ARG A 202 11.90 2.26 11.29
C ARG A 202 12.63 3.27 12.16
N PRO A 203 11.92 4.22 12.81
CA PRO A 203 12.54 5.12 13.77
C PRO A 203 13.06 4.34 14.99
N ARG A 204 14.06 4.92 15.66
CA ARG A 204 14.54 4.35 16.93
C ARG A 204 13.39 4.25 17.94
N GLY A 205 13.24 3.07 18.54
CA GLY A 205 12.21 2.80 19.55
C GLY A 205 10.89 2.25 19.00
N SER A 206 10.72 2.14 17.67
CA SER A 206 9.53 1.50 17.07
C SER A 206 9.76 0.04 16.66
N LEU A 207 10.92 -0.53 17.00
CA LEU A 207 11.24 -1.91 16.66
C LEU A 207 10.48 -2.86 17.59
N PRO A 208 9.88 -3.94 17.06
CA PRO A 208 9.38 -5.02 17.90
C PRO A 208 10.50 -5.62 18.76
N PRO A 209 10.20 -6.14 19.97
CA PRO A 209 11.19 -6.75 20.87
C PRO A 209 11.59 -8.17 20.42
N ILE A 210 12.12 -8.29 19.20
CA ILE A 210 12.61 -9.53 18.58
C ILE A 210 14.14 -9.54 18.67
N ARG A 211 14.76 -10.57 19.26
CA ARG A 211 16.21 -10.58 19.52
C ARG A 211 17.03 -10.69 18.25
N ASP A 212 16.59 -11.51 17.32
CA ASP A 212 17.34 -11.85 16.10
C ASP A 212 16.92 -11.03 14.87
N LEU A 213 16.26 -9.88 15.10
CA LEU A 213 15.88 -8.98 14.04
C LEU A 213 17.13 -8.35 13.41
N GLN A 214 17.33 -8.56 12.11
CA GLN A 214 18.46 -7.97 11.40
C GLN A 214 18.19 -6.48 11.22
N THR A 215 19.06 -5.64 11.78
CA THR A 215 18.92 -4.19 11.72
C THR A 215 20.23 -3.52 11.31
N THR A 216 20.14 -2.62 10.33
CA THR A 216 21.25 -1.75 9.94
C THR A 216 20.95 -0.33 10.37
N SER A 217 21.77 0.19 11.27
CA SER A 217 21.71 1.58 11.75
C SER A 217 21.99 2.57 10.61
N VAL A 218 21.10 3.54 10.42
CA VAL A 218 21.26 4.61 9.44
C VAL A 218 20.93 5.97 10.06
N SER A 219 21.68 7.00 9.70
CA SER A 219 21.39 8.38 10.08
C SER A 219 20.71 9.08 8.92
N VAL A 220 19.49 9.57 9.13
CA VAL A 220 18.65 10.13 8.06
C VAL A 220 18.20 11.53 8.45
N LEU A 221 18.26 12.47 7.52
CA LEU A 221 17.74 13.82 7.75
C LEU A 221 16.20 13.80 7.72
N PRO A 222 15.53 14.59 8.57
CA PRO A 222 14.07 14.73 8.52
C PRO A 222 13.55 15.11 7.12
N SER A 223 14.26 15.96 6.37
CA SER A 223 13.91 16.29 4.97
C SER A 223 13.94 15.09 4.03
N GLN A 224 14.83 14.12 4.23
CA GLN A 224 14.89 12.91 3.40
C GLN A 224 13.68 12.00 3.67
N LEU A 225 13.25 11.89 4.92
CA LEU A 225 12.04 11.14 5.30
C LEU A 225 10.79 11.79 4.71
N SER A 226 10.67 13.10 4.86
CA SER A 226 9.57 13.88 4.28
C SER A 226 9.55 13.76 2.75
N ALA A 227 10.70 13.89 2.09
CA ALA A 227 10.79 13.77 0.64
C ALA A 227 10.35 12.39 0.12
N ALA A 228 10.73 11.30 0.81
CA ALA A 228 10.29 9.96 0.45
C ALA A 228 8.76 9.78 0.59
N HIS A 229 8.19 10.32 1.66
CA HIS A 229 6.73 10.30 1.88
C HIS A 229 6.00 11.17 0.86
N GLU A 230 6.47 12.39 0.61
CA GLU A 230 5.94 13.30 -0.39
C GLU A 230 6.00 12.69 -1.79
N ALA A 231 7.10 12.03 -2.17
CA ALA A 231 7.21 11.34 -3.45
C ALA A 231 6.15 10.25 -3.64
N ARG A 232 5.84 9.47 -2.59
CA ARG A 232 4.77 8.48 -2.61
C ARG A 232 3.39 9.14 -2.77
N VAL A 233 3.11 10.19 -2.01
CA VAL A 233 1.87 10.97 -2.10
C VAL A 233 1.72 11.62 -3.48
N HIS A 234 2.79 12.19 -4.04
CA HIS A 234 2.80 12.78 -5.38
C HIS A 234 2.54 11.74 -6.47
N SER A 235 3.12 10.55 -6.35
CA SER A 235 2.88 9.44 -7.28
C SER A 235 1.41 9.00 -7.27
N ALA A 236 0.78 8.94 -6.09
CA ALA A 236 -0.65 8.65 -5.95
C ALA A 236 -1.51 9.70 -6.65
N ARG A 237 -1.24 10.99 -6.41
CA ARG A 237 -1.97 12.09 -7.08
C ARG A 237 -1.82 12.02 -8.59
N ALA A 238 -0.60 11.78 -9.09
CA ALA A 238 -0.33 11.67 -10.51
C ALA A 238 -1.13 10.52 -11.15
N ALA A 239 -1.18 9.35 -10.50
CA ALA A 239 -1.97 8.22 -10.96
C ALA A 239 -3.49 8.50 -10.95
N ALA A 240 -4.00 9.15 -9.91
CA ALA A 240 -5.40 9.59 -9.84
C ALA A 240 -5.75 10.58 -10.96
N TRP A 241 -4.88 11.55 -11.20
CA TRP A 241 -5.05 12.53 -12.27
C TRP A 241 -5.04 11.88 -13.64
N ALA A 242 -4.12 10.93 -13.91
CA ALA A 242 -4.08 10.20 -15.17
C ALA A 242 -5.37 9.40 -15.43
N ARG A 243 -5.96 8.79 -14.40
CA ARG A 243 -7.25 8.08 -14.50
C ARG A 243 -8.41 9.04 -14.80
N ALA A 244 -8.44 10.20 -14.16
CA ALA A 244 -9.48 11.21 -14.37
C ALA A 244 -9.41 11.83 -15.79
N THR A 245 -8.20 12.13 -16.29
CA THR A 245 -8.01 12.78 -17.59
C THR A 245 -8.07 11.82 -18.77
N GLY A 246 -7.67 10.56 -18.59
CA GLY A 246 -7.77 9.50 -19.61
C GLY A 246 -9.19 9.05 -19.93
N SER A 247 -10.21 9.57 -19.22
CA SER A 247 -11.62 9.17 -19.35
C SER A 247 -12.47 10.16 -20.19
N GLY A 248 -11.87 11.13 -20.90
CA GLY A 248 -12.61 12.06 -21.76
C GLY A 248 -12.81 11.52 -23.19
N PRO A 249 -14.01 11.63 -23.81
CA PRO A 249 -14.15 11.42 -25.25
C PRO A 249 -13.33 12.47 -26.03
N PRO A 250 -12.83 12.18 -27.24
CA PRO A 250 -12.14 13.17 -28.06
C PRO A 250 -13.15 14.23 -28.52
N GLY A 251 -13.33 15.27 -27.71
CA GLY A 251 -14.15 16.44 -28.00
C GLY A 251 -13.45 17.36 -28.98
N THR A 252 -13.83 17.23 -30.25
CA THR A 252 -13.98 18.30 -31.25
C THR A 252 -13.03 19.50 -31.13
N THR A 253 -12.00 19.49 -31.97
CA THR A 253 -11.22 20.68 -32.33
C THR A 253 -12.15 21.83 -32.74
N PRO A 254 -11.94 23.07 -32.27
CA PRO A 254 -12.66 24.21 -32.80
C PRO A 254 -12.30 24.37 -34.28
N ALA A 255 -13.30 24.32 -35.16
CA ALA A 255 -13.12 24.68 -36.56
C ALA A 255 -12.64 26.12 -36.65
N THR A 256 -11.34 26.30 -36.92
CA THR A 256 -10.78 27.61 -37.23
C THR A 256 -11.31 28.02 -38.59
N ARG A 257 -12.28 28.93 -38.60
CA ARG A 257 -12.83 29.55 -39.81
C ARG A 257 -11.70 30.28 -40.54
N PRO A 258 -11.37 29.96 -41.80
CA PRO A 258 -10.40 30.75 -42.55
C PRO A 258 -10.99 32.12 -42.88
N ALA A 259 -10.22 33.17 -42.57
CA ALA A 259 -10.49 34.52 -43.04
C ALA A 259 -10.28 34.57 -44.56
N ALA A 260 -11.33 34.89 -45.31
CA ALA A 260 -11.23 35.17 -46.74
C ALA A 260 -10.46 36.49 -46.94
N ARG A 261 -9.26 36.39 -47.51
CA ARG A 261 -8.47 37.54 -47.97
C ARG A 261 -9.12 38.13 -49.23
N HIS A 262 -9.50 39.40 -49.13
CA HIS A 262 -9.77 40.25 -50.30
C HIS A 262 -8.53 40.29 -51.19
N THR A 263 -8.68 39.90 -52.46
CA THR A 263 -7.69 40.20 -53.50
C THR A 263 -8.31 41.21 -54.45
N ALA A 264 -7.72 42.39 -54.48
CA ALA A 264 -8.03 43.44 -55.45
C ALA A 264 -7.59 42.98 -56.84
N ILE A 265 -8.47 43.16 -57.84
CA ILE A 265 -8.09 43.10 -59.25
C ILE A 265 -8.45 44.46 -59.86
N ARG A 266 -7.39 45.14 -60.34
CA ARG A 266 -7.45 46.28 -61.25
C ARG A 266 -8.09 45.87 -62.57
N ARG A 267 -9.03 46.67 -63.07
CA ARG A 267 -9.04 47.20 -64.44
C ARG A 267 -9.60 48.61 -64.41
#